data_AF-A0A9R0WYY1-F1
#
_entry.id   AF-A0A9R0WYY1-F1
#
_cell.length_a   1.000
_cell.length_b   1.000
_cell.length_c   1.000
_cell.angle_alpha   90.00
_cell.angle_beta   90.00
_cell.angle_gamma   90.00
#
_symmetry.space_group_name_H-M   'P 1'
#
loop_
_entity.id
_entity.type
_entity.pdbx_description
1 polymer ?
#
loop_
_entity_poly.entity_id
_entity_poly.type
_entity_poly.pdbx_seq_one_letter_code
_entity_poly.pdbx_strand_id
1 'polypeptide(L)'
;MDNITSILKDAQDPDNNIRLAAEGKLMQLQERNRPNFLLSLSAELSSEASPPECRYLAGIILRNSVEGKYSEDNSLLIEQWNNLDPCIKSQIKESLLITLGSSAPQARHASSQVIGRLAYIETPSERWQDLIGRLLRNMAQQGASPTLKQATLEALEYVFEEENLRFDKDTINGVLDAVIRAMNHQAGKSSQVRLAAVKALRNVLTFANFANDDDCRNRIMAAICDAAKHDEAAEIKHAAFVCLTAIASNYIMELEPYMETTLSRTTEALGLEGGAETVALECIEFWSTICGKVIELRERKKRFAHAFASADCHFTEKPLCSLVPLLLQTLSLHQERDVDELNIFMSAVACLGLVARTIGDAVVPLAMQFVEGNIKMADWRSRKTAISVLGVMLEGPSIEKLAPVVGLLMDGMEDPHMEVRGTAACTLGRVFELRHSPALDKRFFTNEDFPRIMAALSKGGKDVPEVSKEVCGAIYFLARGYNVAISSEVDHSKKQISSELSPFLGGVIGALLSASELDKKTPFGLPASVSAYGALIEVVRVSNIRDLNAVLAIMVLMPRIMRRLNTALDAKAISSHDKTNKHDLQALLCDVLHAIIEKLGNSLHSDKRSPLVLSLVLSVQSFWISCQYLCSITV
;
A
#
# COMPACT_ATOMS: atom_id res chain seq x y z
N MET A 1 -46.46 -18.23 19.03
CA MET A 1 -45.22 -17.62 18.52
C MET A 1 -44.57 -18.69 17.69
N ASP A 2 -44.42 -18.47 16.39
CA ASP A 2 -43.68 -19.39 15.53
C ASP A 2 -42.29 -19.58 16.14
N ASN A 3 -41.83 -20.83 16.20
CA ASN A 3 -40.55 -21.16 16.82
C ASN A 3 -39.43 -20.57 15.95
N ILE A 4 -38.92 -19.39 16.31
CA ILE A 4 -37.88 -18.71 15.53
C ILE A 4 -36.64 -19.59 15.34
N THR A 5 -36.34 -20.48 16.29
CA THR A 5 -35.27 -21.48 16.20
C THR A 5 -35.40 -22.36 14.96
N SER A 6 -36.61 -22.82 14.61
CA SER A 6 -36.79 -23.69 13.44
C SER A 6 -36.58 -22.93 12.13
N ILE A 7 -37.05 -21.68 12.06
CA ILE A 7 -36.86 -20.84 10.88
C ILE A 7 -35.38 -20.51 10.68
N LEU A 8 -34.66 -20.19 11.77
CA LEU A 8 -33.22 -19.94 11.73
C LEU A 8 -32.41 -21.18 11.36
N LYS A 9 -32.89 -22.36 11.72
CA LYS A 9 -32.28 -23.63 11.30
C LYS A 9 -32.46 -23.84 9.80
N ASP A 10 -33.68 -23.66 9.29
CA ASP A 10 -33.99 -23.78 7.86
C ASP A 10 -33.22 -22.74 7.01
N ALA A 11 -32.97 -21.54 7.55
CA ALA A 11 -32.19 -20.48 6.89
C ALA A 11 -30.68 -20.82 6.74
N GLN A 12 -30.23 -21.93 7.34
CA GLN A 12 -28.86 -22.42 7.22
C GLN A 12 -28.78 -23.73 6.41
N ASP A 13 -29.91 -24.17 5.85
CA ASP A 13 -29.97 -25.40 5.07
C ASP A 13 -29.18 -25.29 3.75
N PRO A 14 -28.45 -26.33 3.33
CA PRO A 14 -27.76 -26.34 2.04
C PRO A 14 -28.71 -26.33 0.84
N ASP A 15 -29.98 -26.75 0.98
CA ASP A 15 -30.99 -26.62 -0.07
C ASP A 15 -31.45 -25.16 -0.21
N ASN A 16 -31.16 -24.58 -1.37
CA ASN A 16 -31.54 -23.22 -1.71
C ASN A 16 -33.05 -22.96 -1.57
N ASN A 17 -33.91 -23.96 -1.84
CA ASN A 17 -35.36 -23.77 -1.73
C ASN A 17 -35.81 -23.62 -0.27
N ILE A 18 -35.25 -24.44 0.62
CA ILE A 18 -35.53 -24.39 2.06
C ILE A 18 -35.00 -23.07 2.63
N ARG A 19 -33.75 -22.73 2.30
CA ARG A 19 -33.10 -21.49 2.75
C ARG A 19 -33.86 -20.25 2.31
N LEU A 20 -34.17 -20.12 1.01
CA LEU A 20 -34.89 -18.94 0.49
C LEU A 20 -36.29 -18.82 1.07
N ALA A 21 -36.99 -19.94 1.31
CA ALA A 21 -38.28 -19.92 1.97
C ALA A 21 -38.18 -19.45 3.43
N ALA A 22 -37.12 -19.85 4.15
CA ALA A 22 -36.85 -19.40 5.51
C ALA A 22 -36.46 -17.91 5.57
N GLU A 23 -35.59 -17.45 4.66
CA GLU A 23 -35.24 -16.03 4.52
C GLU A 23 -36.47 -15.16 4.23
N GLY A 24 -37.35 -15.61 3.33
CA GLY A 24 -38.62 -14.94 3.04
C GLY A 24 -39.53 -14.85 4.28
N LYS A 25 -39.60 -15.91 5.09
CA LYS A 25 -40.35 -15.89 6.37
C LYS A 25 -39.74 -14.91 7.38
N LEU A 26 -38.42 -14.83 7.48
CA LEU A 26 -37.74 -13.88 8.37
C LEU A 26 -38.03 -12.44 7.97
N MET A 27 -38.00 -12.12 6.66
CA MET A 27 -38.39 -10.81 6.15
C MET A 27 -39.85 -10.48 6.48
N GLN A 28 -40.78 -11.43 6.25
CA GLN A 28 -42.20 -11.23 6.58
C GLN A 28 -42.42 -10.98 8.08
N LEU A 29 -41.70 -11.68 8.97
CA LEU A 29 -41.78 -11.46 10.41
C LEU A 29 -41.28 -10.06 10.80
N GLN A 30 -40.18 -9.62 10.20
CA GLN A 30 -39.61 -8.29 10.41
C GLN A 30 -40.59 -7.19 9.96
N GLU A 31 -41.20 -7.33 8.78
CA GLU A 31 -42.16 -6.36 8.24
C GLU A 31 -43.46 -6.31 9.05
N ARG A 32 -43.96 -7.48 9.48
CA ARG A 32 -45.24 -7.58 10.19
C ARG A 32 -45.18 -7.04 11.61
N ASN A 33 -44.14 -7.37 12.37
CA ASN A 33 -43.98 -6.94 13.75
C ASN A 33 -42.50 -6.86 14.14
N ARG A 34 -41.84 -5.82 13.65
CA ARG A 34 -40.44 -5.53 13.93
C ARG A 34 -40.09 -5.56 15.43
N PRO A 35 -40.83 -4.92 16.36
CA PRO A 35 -40.48 -4.94 17.78
C PRO A 35 -40.40 -6.35 18.37
N ASN A 36 -41.41 -7.19 18.14
CA ASN A 36 -41.43 -8.55 18.67
C ASN A 36 -40.45 -9.47 17.94
N PHE A 37 -40.18 -9.22 16.66
CA PHE A 37 -39.16 -9.93 15.90
C PHE A 37 -37.77 -9.72 16.51
N LEU A 38 -37.37 -8.47 16.77
CA LEU A 38 -36.09 -8.16 17.41
C LEU A 38 -35.98 -8.75 18.82
N LEU A 39 -37.08 -8.70 19.59
CA LEU A 39 -37.14 -9.33 20.91
C LEU A 39 -36.94 -10.84 20.82
N SER A 40 -37.60 -11.50 19.87
CA SER A 40 -37.47 -12.95 19.65
C SER A 40 -36.05 -13.35 19.25
N LEU A 41 -35.38 -12.56 18.41
CA LEU A 41 -33.96 -12.78 18.06
C LEU A 41 -33.04 -12.63 19.27
N SER A 42 -33.27 -11.61 20.12
CA SER A 42 -32.48 -11.40 21.33
C SER A 42 -32.68 -12.51 22.38
N ALA A 43 -33.90 -13.05 22.48
CA ALA A 43 -34.22 -14.18 23.34
C ALA A 43 -33.58 -15.49 22.82
N GLU A 44 -33.62 -15.71 21.51
CA GLU A 44 -32.93 -16.84 20.87
C GLU A 44 -31.42 -16.78 21.13
N LEU A 45 -30.80 -15.62 20.92
CA LEU A 45 -29.38 -15.39 21.14
C LEU A 45 -28.96 -15.68 22.60
N SER A 46 -29.78 -15.28 23.58
CA SER A 46 -29.50 -15.46 25.02
C SER A 46 -29.85 -16.84 25.58
N SER A 47 -30.60 -17.66 24.83
CA SER A 47 -30.99 -19.01 25.24
C SER A 47 -29.84 -20.01 25.16
N GLU A 48 -29.37 -20.52 26.31
CA GLU A 48 -28.38 -21.63 26.34
C GLU A 48 -28.96 -22.97 25.87
N ALA A 49 -30.29 -23.11 25.78
CA ALA A 49 -30.95 -24.31 25.28
C ALA A 49 -30.98 -24.37 23.74
N SER A 50 -30.75 -23.25 23.07
CA SER A 50 -30.80 -23.13 21.61
C SER A 50 -29.50 -23.59 20.93
N PRO A 51 -29.55 -24.13 19.69
CA PRO A 51 -28.35 -24.52 18.94
C PRO A 51 -27.40 -23.33 18.73
N PRO A 52 -26.08 -23.48 18.91
CA PRO A 52 -25.10 -22.39 18.77
C PRO A 52 -25.17 -21.65 17.43
N GLU A 53 -25.45 -22.37 16.35
CA GLU A 53 -25.53 -21.83 14.99
C GLU A 53 -26.76 -20.93 14.84
N CYS A 54 -27.91 -21.34 15.38
CA CYS A 54 -29.13 -20.52 15.41
C CYS A 54 -28.94 -19.26 16.27
N ARG A 55 -28.27 -19.38 17.42
CA ARG A 55 -27.94 -18.23 18.28
C ARG A 55 -27.05 -17.23 17.55
N TYR A 56 -26.02 -17.71 16.88
CA TYR A 56 -25.11 -16.88 16.09
C TYR A 56 -25.88 -16.16 14.97
N LEU A 57 -26.65 -16.90 14.16
CA LEU A 57 -27.47 -16.31 13.09
C LEU A 57 -28.48 -15.29 13.63
N ALA A 58 -29.12 -15.56 14.77
CA ALA A 58 -30.03 -14.62 15.41
C ALA A 58 -29.34 -13.30 15.76
N GLY A 59 -28.13 -13.36 16.32
CA GLY A 59 -27.32 -12.18 16.60
C GLY A 59 -26.90 -11.41 15.35
N ILE A 60 -26.53 -12.10 14.27
CA ILE A 60 -26.19 -11.46 12.98
C ILE A 60 -27.42 -10.76 12.37
N ILE A 61 -28.59 -11.39 12.37
CA ILE A 61 -29.83 -10.78 11.87
C ILE A 61 -30.22 -9.59 12.75
N LEU A 62 -30.08 -9.71 14.07
CA LEU A 62 -30.34 -8.61 15.01
C LEU A 62 -29.42 -7.42 14.73
N ARG A 63 -28.11 -7.65 14.54
CA ARG A 63 -27.14 -6.61 14.16
C ARG A 63 -27.50 -5.97 12.83
N ASN A 64 -27.73 -6.77 11.79
CA ASN A 64 -28.10 -6.25 10.46
C ASN A 64 -29.46 -5.53 10.46
N SER A 65 -30.31 -5.77 11.47
CA SER A 65 -31.56 -5.03 11.63
C SER A 65 -31.32 -3.61 12.17
N VAL A 66 -30.20 -3.33 12.83
CA VAL A 66 -29.84 -2.01 13.36
C VAL A 66 -28.67 -1.36 12.58
N GLU A 67 -28.16 -2.03 11.55
CA GLU A 67 -27.01 -1.60 10.75
C GLU A 67 -27.12 -2.11 9.30
N GLY A 68 -27.17 -1.17 8.34
CA GLY A 68 -27.17 -1.47 6.92
C GLY A 68 -25.73 -1.62 6.41
N LYS A 69 -25.36 -2.80 5.90
CA LYS A 69 -24.03 -3.09 5.36
C LYS A 69 -23.61 -2.23 4.13
N TYR A 70 -24.55 -1.52 3.49
CA TYR A 70 -24.33 -0.88 2.18
C TYR A 70 -24.91 0.53 2.05
N SER A 71 -25.36 1.18 3.15
CA SER A 71 -25.77 2.58 3.10
C SER A 71 -24.96 3.41 4.09
N GLU A 72 -24.32 4.47 3.58
CA GLU A 72 -23.67 5.50 4.41
C GLU A 72 -24.70 6.20 5.32
N ASP A 73 -25.98 6.16 4.94
CA ASP A 73 -27.09 6.67 5.74
C ASP A 73 -27.84 5.52 6.45
N ASN A 74 -27.58 5.36 7.75
CA ASN A 74 -28.29 4.43 8.64
C ASN A 74 -29.47 5.11 9.37
N SER A 75 -29.82 6.36 9.02
CA SER A 75 -30.82 7.17 9.72
C SER A 75 -32.16 6.46 9.90
N LEU A 76 -32.67 5.79 8.87
CA LEU A 76 -33.95 5.07 8.92
C LEU A 76 -33.93 3.94 9.97
N LEU A 77 -32.86 3.14 10.02
CA LEU A 77 -32.75 2.02 10.98
C LEU A 77 -32.61 2.54 12.40
N ILE A 78 -31.89 3.65 12.58
CA ILE A 78 -31.74 4.36 13.85
C ILE A 78 -33.09 4.92 14.31
N GLU A 79 -33.86 5.55 13.42
CA GLU A 79 -35.21 6.04 13.72
C GLU A 79 -36.15 4.90 14.11
N GLN A 80 -36.14 3.81 13.32
CA GLN A 80 -36.93 2.62 13.62
C GLN A 80 -36.60 2.02 14.98
N TRP A 81 -35.31 1.95 15.35
CA TRP A 81 -34.90 1.54 16.69
C TRP A 81 -35.38 2.53 17.74
N ASN A 82 -35.20 3.84 17.51
CA ASN A 82 -35.58 4.89 18.45
C ASN A 82 -37.08 4.89 18.78
N ASN A 83 -37.93 4.52 17.82
CA ASN A 83 -39.37 4.42 17.97
C ASN A 83 -39.87 3.14 18.65
N LEU A 84 -38.98 2.18 18.99
CA LEU A 84 -39.38 0.99 19.74
C LEU A 84 -39.81 1.33 21.16
N ASP A 85 -40.73 0.51 21.69
CA ASP A 85 -41.17 0.59 23.09
C ASP A 85 -39.98 0.45 24.06
N PRO A 86 -39.84 1.34 25.07
CA PRO A 86 -38.73 1.29 26.02
C PRO A 86 -38.59 -0.04 26.78
N CYS A 87 -39.68 -0.74 27.06
CA CYS A 87 -39.68 -2.05 27.71
C CYS A 87 -39.04 -3.11 26.81
N ILE A 88 -39.38 -3.11 25.51
CA ILE A 88 -38.78 -4.02 24.51
C ILE A 88 -37.28 -3.75 24.38
N LYS A 89 -36.88 -2.47 24.27
CA LYS A 89 -35.46 -2.10 24.24
C LYS A 89 -34.73 -2.59 25.48
N SER A 90 -35.31 -2.41 26.68
CA SER A 90 -34.70 -2.86 27.93
C SER A 90 -34.50 -4.38 27.95
N GLN A 91 -35.48 -5.16 27.50
CA GLN A 91 -35.37 -6.63 27.43
C GLN A 91 -34.30 -7.09 26.42
N ILE A 92 -34.21 -6.45 25.25
CA ILE A 92 -33.17 -6.74 24.26
C ILE A 92 -31.79 -6.44 24.87
N LYS A 93 -31.62 -5.26 25.48
CA LYS A 93 -30.37 -4.85 26.13
C LYS A 93 -29.94 -5.82 27.23
N GLU A 94 -30.86 -6.26 28.08
CA GLU A 94 -30.56 -7.23 29.15
C GLU A 94 -30.20 -8.61 28.57
N SER A 95 -30.92 -9.08 27.54
CA SER A 95 -30.61 -10.34 26.85
C SER A 95 -29.19 -10.35 26.28
N LEU A 96 -28.77 -9.23 25.68
CA LEU A 96 -27.41 -9.07 25.13
C LEU A 96 -26.34 -9.13 26.24
N LEU A 97 -26.55 -8.37 27.33
CA LEU A 97 -25.61 -8.34 28.46
C LEU A 97 -25.47 -9.71 29.14
N ILE A 98 -26.58 -10.44 29.32
CA ILE A 98 -26.54 -11.82 29.86
C ILE A 98 -25.78 -12.75 28.91
N THR A 99 -25.95 -12.60 27.60
CA THR A 99 -25.29 -13.44 26.58
C THR A 99 -23.76 -13.32 26.64
N LEU A 100 -23.19 -12.22 27.16
CA LEU A 100 -21.73 -12.12 27.36
C LEU A 100 -21.19 -13.20 28.32
N GLY A 101 -22.03 -13.72 29.23
CA GLY A 101 -21.70 -14.84 30.12
C GLY A 101 -21.89 -16.22 29.52
N SER A 102 -22.33 -16.31 28.26
CA SER A 102 -22.64 -17.58 27.58
C SER A 102 -21.44 -18.51 27.48
N SER A 103 -21.68 -19.82 27.47
CA SER A 103 -20.68 -20.82 27.14
C SER A 103 -20.28 -20.80 25.65
N ALA A 104 -21.19 -20.39 24.75
CA ALA A 104 -21.01 -20.43 23.30
C ALA A 104 -20.21 -19.20 22.79
N PRO A 105 -19.03 -19.39 22.17
CA PRO A 105 -18.17 -18.28 21.74
C PRO A 105 -18.81 -17.42 20.64
N GLN A 106 -19.49 -18.05 19.68
CA GLN A 106 -20.15 -17.33 18.58
C GLN A 106 -21.31 -16.46 19.06
N ALA A 107 -22.06 -16.91 20.08
CA ALA A 107 -23.13 -16.11 20.68
C ALA A 107 -22.58 -14.89 21.43
N ARG A 108 -21.47 -15.06 22.18
CA ARG A 108 -20.77 -13.94 22.84
C ARG A 108 -20.27 -12.90 21.84
N HIS A 109 -19.64 -13.35 20.76
CA HIS A 109 -19.14 -12.48 19.69
C HIS A 109 -20.28 -11.69 19.03
N ALA A 110 -21.37 -12.36 18.63
CA ALA A 110 -22.52 -11.69 18.03
C ALA A 110 -23.18 -10.70 19.00
N SER A 111 -23.28 -11.05 20.29
CA SER A 111 -23.81 -10.13 21.30
C SER A 111 -22.93 -8.87 21.45
N SER A 112 -21.60 -9.04 21.49
CA SER A 112 -20.64 -7.93 21.60
C SER A 112 -20.76 -6.93 20.45
N GLN A 113 -20.93 -7.42 19.22
CA GLN A 113 -21.17 -6.58 18.04
C GLN A 113 -22.48 -5.81 18.13
N VAL A 114 -23.58 -6.48 18.52
CA VAL A 114 -24.88 -5.80 18.68
C VAL A 114 -24.81 -4.75 19.79
N ILE A 115 -24.10 -5.02 20.89
CA ILE A 115 -23.89 -4.06 21.98
C ILE A 115 -23.16 -2.81 21.46
N GLY A 116 -22.04 -2.97 20.75
CA GLY A 116 -21.31 -1.84 20.17
C GLY A 116 -22.21 -0.99 19.26
N ARG A 117 -22.96 -1.65 18.38
CA ARG A 117 -23.88 -0.95 17.47
C ARG A 117 -25.02 -0.23 18.19
N LEU A 118 -25.61 -0.84 19.22
CA LEU A 118 -26.65 -0.18 20.01
C LEU A 118 -26.08 0.94 20.89
N ALA A 119 -24.81 0.84 21.33
CA ALA A 119 -24.13 1.90 22.04
C ALA A 119 -23.96 3.13 21.13
N TYR A 120 -23.63 2.94 19.85
CA TYR A 120 -23.60 4.01 18.86
C TYR A 120 -24.94 4.77 18.78
N ILE A 121 -26.07 4.05 18.85
CA ILE A 121 -27.41 4.63 18.73
C ILE A 121 -27.87 5.31 20.02
N GLU A 122 -27.71 4.65 21.17
CA GLU A 122 -28.35 5.05 22.42
C GLU A 122 -27.48 5.94 23.31
N THR A 123 -26.15 5.89 23.18
CA THR A 123 -25.22 6.69 24.00
C THR A 123 -25.35 8.19 23.73
N PRO A 124 -25.38 8.69 22.47
CA PRO A 124 -25.57 10.11 22.19
C PRO A 124 -26.92 10.65 22.69
N SER A 125 -27.92 9.79 22.81
CA SER A 125 -29.25 10.13 23.32
C SER A 125 -29.39 9.93 24.84
N GLU A 126 -28.31 9.56 25.54
CA GLU A 126 -28.30 9.29 26.98
C GLU A 126 -29.29 8.20 27.45
N ARG A 127 -29.63 7.24 26.57
CA ARG A 127 -30.66 6.21 26.83
C ARG A 127 -30.10 4.88 27.33
N TRP A 128 -28.77 4.74 27.38
CA TRP A 128 -28.08 3.55 27.92
C TRP A 128 -26.87 3.91 28.79
N GLN A 129 -27.06 4.84 29.72
CA GLN A 129 -25.98 5.37 30.59
C GLN A 129 -25.29 4.30 31.47
N ASP A 130 -25.98 3.21 31.82
CA ASP A 130 -25.42 2.17 32.70
C ASP A 130 -24.58 1.11 31.97
N LEU A 131 -24.46 1.18 30.63
CA LEU A 131 -23.72 0.19 29.82
C LEU A 131 -22.27 0.01 30.28
N ILE A 132 -21.49 1.09 30.27
CA ILE A 132 -20.05 1.02 30.61
C ILE A 132 -19.87 0.58 32.06
N GLY A 133 -20.69 1.10 32.99
CA GLY A 133 -20.67 0.69 34.39
C GLY A 133 -20.91 -0.81 34.59
N ARG A 134 -21.78 -1.43 33.79
CA ARG A 134 -22.01 -2.89 33.81
C ARG A 134 -20.84 -3.67 33.22
N LEU A 135 -20.28 -3.24 32.09
CA LEU A 135 -19.11 -3.88 31.49
C LEU A 135 -17.90 -3.83 32.45
N LEU A 136 -17.65 -2.68 33.09
CA LEU A 136 -16.61 -2.55 34.12
C LEU A 136 -16.85 -3.45 35.33
N ARG A 137 -18.12 -3.62 35.74
CA ARG A 137 -18.48 -4.55 36.83
C ARG A 137 -18.14 -6.00 36.48
N ASN A 138 -18.41 -6.44 35.25
CA ASN A 138 -18.02 -7.78 34.79
C ASN A 138 -16.50 -8.00 34.87
N MET A 139 -15.71 -6.97 34.56
CA MET A 139 -14.25 -7.02 34.67
C MET A 139 -13.75 -7.03 36.12
N ALA A 140 -14.42 -6.29 37.01
CA ALA A 140 -14.05 -6.15 38.42
C ALA A 140 -14.52 -7.31 39.32
N GLN A 141 -15.52 -8.08 38.89
CA GLN A 141 -16.09 -9.16 39.68
C GLN A 141 -15.04 -10.25 39.99
N GLN A 142 -14.86 -10.53 41.29
CA GLN A 142 -14.03 -11.64 41.75
C GLN A 142 -14.66 -12.98 41.33
N GLY A 143 -13.87 -13.87 40.74
CA GLY A 143 -14.34 -15.17 40.24
C GLY A 143 -15.07 -15.13 38.90
N ALA A 144 -15.17 -13.97 38.22
CA ALA A 144 -15.71 -13.91 36.87
C ALA A 144 -14.93 -14.81 35.89
N SER A 145 -15.66 -15.54 35.05
CA SER A 145 -15.06 -16.49 34.10
C SER A 145 -14.17 -15.77 33.08
N PRO A 146 -13.11 -16.42 32.57
CA PRO A 146 -12.26 -15.84 31.54
C PRO A 146 -13.06 -15.54 30.25
N THR A 147 -14.07 -16.34 29.94
CA THR A 147 -14.94 -16.12 28.76
C THR A 147 -15.81 -14.88 28.88
N LEU A 148 -16.34 -14.60 30.08
CA LEU A 148 -17.10 -13.36 30.34
C LEU A 148 -16.20 -12.14 30.23
N LYS A 149 -14.98 -12.19 30.78
CA LYS A 149 -14.01 -11.10 30.66
C LYS A 149 -13.60 -10.86 29.21
N GLN A 150 -13.34 -11.92 28.45
CA GLN A 150 -13.02 -11.82 27.03
C GLN A 150 -14.15 -11.13 26.24
N ALA A 151 -15.39 -11.60 26.38
CA ALA A 151 -16.53 -11.03 25.66
C ALA A 151 -16.86 -9.60 26.12
N THR A 152 -16.62 -9.28 27.39
CA THR A 152 -16.76 -7.91 27.90
C THR A 152 -15.74 -6.97 27.27
N LEU A 153 -14.48 -7.40 27.12
CA LEU A 153 -13.44 -6.64 26.43
C LEU A 153 -13.74 -6.46 24.95
N GLU A 154 -14.25 -7.49 24.30
CA GLU A 154 -14.70 -7.44 22.90
C GLU A 154 -15.90 -6.49 22.72
N ALA A 155 -16.86 -6.48 23.65
CA ALA A 155 -17.93 -5.48 23.64
C ALA A 155 -17.38 -4.06 23.84
N LEU A 156 -16.39 -3.86 24.72
CA LEU A 156 -15.71 -2.57 24.85
C LEU A 156 -14.97 -2.18 23.58
N GLU A 157 -14.30 -3.12 22.90
CA GLU A 157 -13.65 -2.89 21.61
C GLU A 157 -14.64 -2.31 20.58
N TYR A 158 -15.82 -2.93 20.41
CA TYR A 158 -16.86 -2.45 19.49
C TYR A 158 -17.50 -1.12 19.94
N VAL A 159 -17.70 -0.91 21.24
CA VAL A 159 -18.25 0.36 21.75
C VAL A 159 -17.31 1.53 21.47
N PHE A 160 -16.00 1.31 21.62
CA PHE A 160 -14.98 2.34 21.41
C PHE A 160 -14.46 2.42 19.97
N GLU A 161 -14.97 1.61 19.04
CA GLU A 161 -14.65 1.73 17.61
C GLU A 161 -15.24 3.01 17.00
N GLU A 162 -16.34 3.51 17.57
CA GLU A 162 -17.14 4.63 17.06
C GLU A 162 -16.62 5.98 17.55
N GLU A 163 -15.67 6.59 16.83
CA GLU A 163 -14.96 7.84 17.19
C GLU A 163 -15.88 9.07 17.46
N ASN A 164 -17.12 9.03 16.97
CA ASN A 164 -18.10 10.10 17.17
C ASN A 164 -18.76 10.08 18.55
N LEU A 165 -18.62 8.98 19.31
CA LEU A 165 -19.11 8.91 20.67
C LEU A 165 -18.37 9.89 21.58
N ARG A 166 -19.01 10.26 22.69
CA ARG A 166 -18.45 11.16 23.68
C ARG A 166 -18.66 10.53 25.05
N PHE A 167 -17.56 10.34 25.75
CA PHE A 167 -17.53 9.82 27.11
C PHE A 167 -16.86 10.85 28.01
N ASP A 168 -17.26 10.89 29.28
CA ASP A 168 -16.57 11.70 30.27
C ASP A 168 -15.20 11.10 30.62
N LYS A 169 -14.33 11.93 31.20
CA LYS A 169 -12.94 11.54 31.51
C LYS A 169 -12.87 10.38 32.50
N ASP A 170 -13.79 10.29 33.47
CA ASP A 170 -13.77 9.25 34.49
C ASP A 170 -14.16 7.90 33.89
N THR A 171 -15.14 7.88 32.98
CA THR A 171 -15.50 6.70 32.20
C THR A 171 -14.34 6.18 31.36
N ILE A 172 -13.65 7.07 30.62
CA ILE A 172 -12.49 6.69 29.79
C ILE A 172 -11.38 6.12 30.66
N ASN A 173 -11.05 6.78 31.76
CA ASN A 173 -10.02 6.31 32.70
C ASN A 173 -10.39 4.96 33.33
N GLY A 174 -11.65 4.76 33.71
CA GLY A 174 -12.13 3.49 34.26
C GLY A 174 -12.02 2.32 33.27
N VAL A 175 -12.34 2.57 31.99
CA VAL A 175 -12.17 1.59 30.90
C VAL A 175 -10.69 1.30 30.66
N LEU A 176 -9.86 2.34 30.57
CA LEU A 176 -8.44 2.19 30.37
C LEU A 176 -7.78 1.38 31.50
N ASP A 177 -8.12 1.67 32.75
CA ASP A 177 -7.63 0.93 33.92
C ASP A 177 -8.06 -0.54 33.89
N ALA A 178 -9.29 -0.83 33.48
CA ALA A 178 -9.79 -2.20 33.36
C ALA A 178 -9.06 -2.97 32.23
N VAL A 179 -8.84 -2.33 31.08
CA VAL A 179 -8.12 -2.89 29.93
C VAL A 179 -6.65 -3.14 30.28
N ILE A 180 -5.94 -2.15 30.82
CA ILE A 180 -4.53 -2.28 31.23
C ILE A 180 -4.40 -3.36 32.32
N ARG A 181 -5.31 -3.43 33.28
CA ARG A 181 -5.31 -4.50 34.29
C ARG A 181 -5.50 -5.87 33.65
N ALA A 182 -6.40 -6.00 32.67
CA ALA A 182 -6.59 -7.24 31.94
C ALA A 182 -5.37 -7.64 31.08
N MET A 183 -4.60 -6.66 30.58
CA MET A 183 -3.31 -6.91 29.92
C MET A 183 -2.24 -7.41 30.87
N ASN A 184 -2.19 -6.86 32.09
CA ASN A 184 -1.12 -7.12 33.08
C ASN A 184 -1.39 -8.30 34.02
N HIS A 185 -2.64 -8.81 34.12
CA HIS A 185 -2.99 -9.79 35.15
C HIS A 185 -2.33 -11.16 34.92
N GLN A 186 -1.36 -11.50 35.76
CA GLN A 186 -0.56 -12.74 35.68
C GLN A 186 -1.23 -13.98 36.28
N ALA A 187 -2.27 -13.84 37.10
CA ALA A 187 -2.91 -14.98 37.76
C ALA A 187 -3.90 -15.68 36.81
N GLY A 188 -3.50 -16.83 36.25
CA GLY A 188 -4.37 -17.71 35.44
C GLY A 188 -4.45 -17.33 33.96
N LYS A 189 -3.30 -17.32 33.27
CA LYS A 189 -3.05 -17.04 31.83
C LYS A 189 -4.19 -17.45 30.87
N SER A 190 -5.27 -16.67 30.77
CA SER A 190 -6.15 -16.75 29.60
C SER A 190 -5.58 -15.85 28.51
N SER A 191 -4.79 -16.45 27.61
CA SER A 191 -4.21 -15.76 26.45
C SER A 191 -5.28 -15.01 25.64
N GLN A 192 -6.51 -15.53 25.61
CA GLN A 192 -7.65 -14.92 24.92
C GLN A 192 -8.13 -13.63 25.58
N VAL A 193 -8.15 -13.55 26.92
CA VAL A 193 -8.52 -12.33 27.65
C VAL A 193 -7.48 -11.24 27.40
N ARG A 194 -6.19 -11.61 27.46
CA ARG A 194 -5.11 -10.67 27.19
C ARG A 194 -5.13 -10.16 25.75
N LEU A 195 -5.35 -11.05 24.78
CA LEU A 195 -5.51 -10.66 23.38
C LEU A 195 -6.69 -9.70 23.18
N ALA A 196 -7.85 -10.01 23.75
CA ALA A 196 -9.02 -9.13 23.68
C ALA A 196 -8.76 -7.76 24.33
N ALA A 197 -7.99 -7.72 25.43
CA ALA A 197 -7.62 -6.47 26.09
C ALA A 197 -6.70 -5.61 25.21
N VAL A 198 -5.69 -6.22 24.57
CA VAL A 198 -4.78 -5.50 23.65
C VAL A 198 -5.57 -4.93 22.47
N LYS A 199 -6.47 -5.72 21.87
CA LYS A 199 -7.33 -5.25 20.77
C LYS A 199 -8.26 -4.10 21.20
N ALA A 200 -8.93 -4.24 22.34
CA ALA A 200 -9.76 -3.18 22.90
C ALA A 200 -8.97 -1.90 23.18
N LEU A 201 -7.71 -2.01 23.64
CA LEU A 201 -6.86 -0.84 23.91
C LEU A 201 -6.68 0.03 22.65
N ARG A 202 -6.54 -0.57 21.47
CA ARG A 202 -6.40 0.16 20.20
C ARG A 202 -7.54 1.17 19.99
N ASN A 203 -8.77 0.75 20.25
CA ASN A 203 -9.95 1.58 20.06
C ASN A 203 -10.13 2.57 21.22
N VAL A 204 -9.89 2.12 22.46
CA VAL A 204 -9.96 3.01 23.65
C VAL A 204 -8.92 4.14 23.60
N LEU A 205 -7.78 3.90 22.94
CA LEU A 205 -6.69 4.88 22.77
C LEU A 205 -7.14 6.17 22.07
N THR A 206 -8.10 6.12 21.14
CA THR A 206 -8.58 7.30 20.41
C THR A 206 -9.29 8.30 21.33
N PHE A 207 -9.80 7.82 22.47
CA PHE A 207 -10.46 8.63 23.50
C PHE A 207 -9.52 9.01 24.64
N ALA A 208 -8.36 8.35 24.76
CA ALA A 208 -7.43 8.58 25.86
C ALA A 208 -6.69 9.91 25.69
N ASN A 209 -6.39 10.58 26.81
CA ASN A 209 -5.58 11.81 26.81
C ASN A 209 -4.07 11.52 26.67
N PHE A 210 -3.69 10.68 25.71
CA PHE A 210 -2.32 10.17 25.55
C PHE A 210 -1.28 11.29 25.41
N ALA A 211 -1.64 12.35 24.67
CA ALA A 211 -0.72 13.46 24.39
C ALA A 211 -0.41 14.34 25.61
N ASN A 212 -1.40 14.56 26.49
CA ASN A 212 -1.29 15.57 27.55
C ASN A 212 -1.14 14.99 28.96
N ASP A 213 -1.23 13.68 29.14
CA ASP A 213 -1.14 13.01 30.44
C ASP A 213 0.00 11.98 30.44
N ASP A 214 1.13 12.36 31.03
CA ASP A 214 2.36 11.56 31.06
C ASP A 214 2.18 10.24 31.83
N ASP A 215 1.43 10.26 32.94
CA ASP A 215 1.17 9.06 33.73
C ASP A 215 0.28 8.07 32.97
N CYS A 216 -0.76 8.58 32.31
CA CYS A 216 -1.59 7.78 31.40
C CYS A 216 -0.74 7.17 30.27
N ARG A 217 0.07 8.00 29.61
CA ARG A 217 0.95 7.58 28.50
C ARG A 217 1.92 6.49 28.94
N ASN A 218 2.60 6.67 30.07
CA ASN A 218 3.55 5.71 30.62
C ASN A 218 2.89 4.36 30.92
N ARG A 219 1.68 4.36 31.51
CA ARG A 219 0.94 3.12 31.82
C ARG A 219 0.54 2.36 30.56
N ILE A 220 0.05 3.07 29.54
CA ILE A 220 -0.31 2.50 28.25
C ILE A 220 0.92 1.89 27.58
N MET A 221 2.00 2.67 27.45
CA MET A 221 3.22 2.21 26.78
C MET A 221 3.88 1.04 27.50
N ALA A 222 3.87 1.04 28.84
CA ALA A 222 4.35 -0.09 29.63
C ALA A 222 3.53 -1.37 29.36
N ALA A 223 2.19 -1.27 29.33
CA ALA A 223 1.32 -2.41 29.07
C ALA A 223 1.51 -2.98 27.65
N ILE A 224 1.63 -2.11 26.64
CA ILE A 224 1.86 -2.52 25.25
C ILE A 224 3.26 -3.15 25.10
N CYS A 225 4.30 -2.54 25.68
CA CYS A 225 5.67 -3.06 25.61
C CYS A 225 5.83 -4.39 26.37
N ASP A 226 5.00 -4.65 27.38
CA ASP A 226 4.91 -5.94 28.07
C ASP A 226 4.23 -7.00 27.19
N ALA A 227 3.15 -6.64 26.49
CA ALA A 227 2.48 -7.52 25.52
C ALA A 227 3.32 -7.81 24.26
N ALA A 228 4.33 -6.98 23.98
CA ALA A 228 5.25 -7.13 22.85
C ALA A 228 6.53 -7.95 23.18
N LYS A 229 6.67 -8.48 24.40
CA LYS A 229 7.85 -9.28 24.79
C LYS A 229 7.96 -10.58 24.00
N HIS A 230 9.18 -11.09 23.81
CA HIS A 230 9.44 -12.29 23.00
C HIS A 230 8.68 -13.55 23.46
N ASP A 231 8.46 -13.72 24.76
CA ASP A 231 7.82 -14.88 25.39
C ASP A 231 6.29 -14.92 25.23
N GLU A 232 5.70 -13.87 24.65
CA GLU A 232 4.28 -13.79 24.38
C GLU A 232 3.84 -14.55 23.12
N ALA A 233 2.55 -14.92 23.10
CA ALA A 233 1.92 -15.54 21.95
C ALA A 233 1.95 -14.61 20.72
N ALA A 234 2.14 -15.18 19.53
CA ALA A 234 2.26 -14.41 18.29
C ALA A 234 1.08 -13.45 18.04
N GLU A 235 -0.15 -13.87 18.33
CA GLU A 235 -1.36 -13.04 18.19
C GLU A 235 -1.35 -11.82 19.11
N ILE A 236 -0.83 -11.97 20.34
CA ILE A 236 -0.72 -10.89 21.32
C ILE A 236 0.36 -9.90 20.88
N LYS A 237 1.53 -10.42 20.45
CA LYS A 237 2.62 -9.59 19.92
C LYS A 237 2.16 -8.80 18.70
N HIS A 238 1.48 -9.45 17.77
CA HIS A 238 0.90 -8.79 16.60
C HIS A 238 -0.05 -7.66 17.01
N ALA A 239 -1.03 -7.94 17.87
CA ALA A 239 -1.97 -6.92 18.36
C ALA A 239 -1.26 -5.76 19.09
N ALA A 240 -0.19 -6.05 19.84
CA ALA A 240 0.59 -5.03 20.53
C ALA A 240 1.33 -4.11 19.54
N PHE A 241 1.94 -4.66 18.48
CA PHE A 241 2.55 -3.85 17.44
C PHE A 241 1.51 -3.05 16.64
N VAL A 242 0.32 -3.60 16.38
CA VAL A 242 -0.79 -2.81 15.79
C VAL A 242 -1.14 -1.59 16.66
N CYS A 243 -1.17 -1.74 18.00
CA CYS A 243 -1.35 -0.60 18.89
C CYS A 243 -0.18 0.40 18.80
N LEU A 244 1.07 -0.07 18.74
CA LEU A 244 2.24 0.80 18.56
C LEU A 244 2.19 1.57 17.24
N THR A 245 1.77 0.94 16.14
CA THR A 245 1.59 1.56 14.83
C THR A 245 0.52 2.66 14.88
N ALA A 246 -0.60 2.39 15.55
CA ALA A 246 -1.65 3.39 15.76
C ALA A 246 -1.16 4.59 16.60
N ILE A 247 -0.36 4.34 17.64
CA ILE A 247 0.27 5.40 18.45
C ILE A 247 1.27 6.19 17.60
N ALA A 248 2.13 5.54 16.81
CA ALA A 248 3.09 6.23 15.95
C ALA A 248 2.42 7.13 14.90
N SER A 249 1.26 6.72 14.38
CA SER A 249 0.51 7.49 13.39
C SER A 249 -0.04 8.80 13.96
N ASN A 250 -0.49 8.77 15.23
CA ASN A 250 -1.23 9.87 15.86
C ASN A 250 -0.39 10.71 16.83
N TYR A 251 0.61 10.11 17.46
CA TYR A 251 1.35 10.67 18.61
C TYR A 251 2.87 10.45 18.49
N ILE A 252 3.42 10.72 17.30
CA ILE A 252 4.84 10.51 17.02
C ILE A 252 5.77 11.31 17.94
N MET A 253 5.38 12.53 18.33
CA MET A 253 6.23 13.40 19.15
C MET A 253 6.35 12.87 20.59
N GLU A 254 5.31 12.18 21.04
CA GLU A 254 5.18 11.64 22.38
C GLU A 254 5.87 10.27 22.53
N LEU A 255 6.35 9.69 21.41
CA LEU A 255 7.06 8.42 21.40
C LEU A 255 8.53 8.51 21.80
N GLU A 256 9.12 9.71 21.84
CA GLU A 256 10.56 9.92 22.12
C GLU A 256 11.09 9.11 23.32
N PRO A 257 10.44 9.09 24.50
CA PRO A 257 10.93 8.35 25.67
C PRO A 257 10.93 6.82 25.50
N TYR A 258 10.18 6.30 24.53
CA TYR A 258 9.92 4.87 24.39
C TYR A 258 10.69 4.23 23.23
N MET A 259 11.35 5.03 22.39
CA MET A 259 12.01 4.55 21.15
C MET A 259 13.04 3.44 21.37
N GLU A 260 13.81 3.50 22.45
CA GLU A 260 14.81 2.46 22.76
C GLU A 260 14.13 1.15 23.17
N THR A 261 13.05 1.24 23.95
CA THR A 261 12.28 0.07 24.37
C THR A 261 11.56 -0.57 23.19
N THR A 262 10.92 0.23 22.32
CA THR A 262 10.25 -0.29 21.13
C THR A 262 11.24 -0.92 20.15
N LEU A 263 12.44 -0.33 19.98
CA LEU A 263 13.51 -0.94 19.18
C LEU A 263 13.99 -2.28 19.75
N SER A 264 14.16 -2.39 21.08
CA SER A 264 14.49 -3.67 21.71
C SER A 264 13.43 -4.73 21.39
N ARG A 265 12.15 -4.38 21.52
CA ARG A 265 11.03 -5.29 21.21
C ARG A 265 10.97 -5.65 19.73
N THR A 266 11.20 -4.70 18.83
CA THR A 266 11.29 -4.99 17.39
C THR A 266 12.45 -5.95 17.09
N THR A 267 13.62 -5.73 17.71
CA THR A 267 14.79 -6.59 17.52
C THR A 267 14.51 -8.03 17.95
N GLU A 268 13.86 -8.20 19.11
CA GLU A 268 13.42 -9.51 19.61
C GLU A 268 12.37 -10.15 18.68
N ALA A 269 11.43 -9.37 18.16
CA ALA A 269 10.35 -9.86 17.31
C ALA A 269 10.79 -10.22 15.87
N LEU A 270 11.78 -9.50 15.32
CA LEU A 270 12.43 -9.80 14.05
C LEU A 270 13.53 -10.88 14.18
N GLY A 271 13.87 -11.27 15.41
CA GLY A 271 14.87 -12.27 15.73
C GLY A 271 14.66 -13.61 15.02
N LEU A 272 15.76 -14.19 14.56
CA LEU A 272 15.80 -15.19 13.50
C LEU A 272 15.76 -16.61 14.07
N GLU A 273 14.59 -17.22 13.93
CA GLU A 273 14.26 -18.66 13.81
C GLU A 273 12.90 -18.89 14.50
N GLY A 274 11.84 -19.07 13.70
CA GLY A 274 10.51 -19.43 14.22
C GLY A 274 9.59 -18.25 14.62
N GLY A 275 9.95 -17.00 14.29
CA GLY A 275 9.05 -15.85 14.42
C GLY A 275 7.84 -15.96 13.48
N ALA A 276 6.66 -15.53 13.95
CA ALA A 276 5.47 -15.50 13.11
C ALA A 276 5.57 -14.38 12.07
N GLU A 277 5.37 -14.70 10.79
CA GLU A 277 5.47 -13.74 9.68
C GLU A 277 4.59 -12.50 9.89
N THR A 278 3.37 -12.68 10.43
CA THR A 278 2.46 -11.57 10.73
C THR A 278 3.04 -10.56 11.72
N VAL A 279 3.78 -11.02 12.74
CA VAL A 279 4.42 -10.14 13.73
C VAL A 279 5.56 -9.35 13.09
N ALA A 280 6.36 -10.00 12.24
CA ALA A 280 7.46 -9.34 11.53
C ALA A 280 6.95 -8.25 10.59
N LEU A 281 5.89 -8.54 9.83
CA LEU A 281 5.24 -7.56 8.95
C LEU A 281 4.75 -6.34 9.73
N GLU A 282 4.07 -6.54 10.87
CA GLU A 282 3.58 -5.43 11.69
C GLU A 282 4.72 -4.64 12.36
N CYS A 283 5.82 -5.29 12.75
CA CYS A 283 7.01 -4.58 13.22
C CYS A 283 7.57 -3.65 12.14
N ILE A 284 7.65 -4.12 10.90
CA ILE A 284 8.13 -3.32 9.77
C ILE A 284 7.15 -2.18 9.47
N GLU A 285 5.84 -2.43 9.59
CA GLU A 285 4.80 -1.41 9.41
C GLU A 285 4.91 -0.29 10.46
N PHE A 286 5.16 -0.63 11.73
CA PHE A 286 5.40 0.34 12.79
C PHE A 286 6.53 1.32 12.44
N TRP A 287 7.68 0.81 11.99
CA TRP A 287 8.83 1.65 11.62
C TRP A 287 8.61 2.41 10.31
N SER A 288 7.88 1.82 9.36
CA SER A 288 7.46 2.48 8.12
C SER A 288 6.55 3.67 8.43
N THR A 289 5.61 3.50 9.36
CA THR A 289 4.71 4.53 9.86
C THR A 289 5.49 5.68 10.53
N ILE A 290 6.46 5.36 11.40
CA ILE A 290 7.35 6.37 12.01
C ILE A 290 8.04 7.20 10.92
N CYS A 291 8.69 6.54 9.96
CA CYS A 291 9.40 7.24 8.89
C CYS A 291 8.45 8.09 8.03
N GLY A 292 7.30 7.53 7.65
CA GLY A 292 6.26 8.23 6.90
C GLY A 292 5.80 9.51 7.61
N LYS A 293 5.53 9.43 8.90
CA LYS A 293 5.09 10.59 9.70
C LYS A 293 6.18 11.65 9.84
N VAL A 294 7.44 11.24 10.06
CA VAL A 294 8.57 12.16 10.13
C VAL A 294 8.78 12.89 8.80
N ILE A 295 8.67 12.18 7.67
CA ILE A 295 8.75 12.77 6.33
C ILE A 295 7.61 13.78 6.13
N GLU A 296 6.37 13.41 6.44
CA GLU A 296 5.19 14.29 6.33
C GLU A 296 5.38 15.58 7.14
N LEU A 297 5.82 15.47 8.40
CA LEU A 297 6.07 16.61 9.28
C LEU A 297 7.15 17.53 8.73
N ARG A 298 8.26 16.98 8.22
CA ARG A 298 9.35 17.77 7.62
C ARG A 298 8.93 18.46 6.34
N GLU A 299 8.14 17.79 5.48
CA GLU A 299 7.58 18.40 4.28
C GLU A 299 6.56 19.50 4.60
N ARG A 300 5.74 19.32 5.64
CA ARG A 300 4.83 20.35 6.14
C ARG A 300 5.59 21.55 6.68
N LYS A 301 6.68 21.34 7.43
CA LYS A 301 7.58 22.41 7.92
C LYS A 301 8.22 23.19 6.77
N LYS A 302 8.69 22.50 5.72
CA LYS A 302 9.23 23.15 4.51
C LYS A 302 8.20 24.06 3.81
N ARG A 303 6.93 23.64 3.77
CA ARG A 303 5.83 24.43 3.17
C ARG A 303 5.36 25.59 4.05
N PHE A 304 5.40 25.44 5.37
CA PHE A 304 4.83 26.38 6.34
C PHE A 304 5.84 26.76 7.44
N ALA A 305 6.99 27.30 7.05
CA ALA A 305 8.14 27.54 7.93
C ALA A 305 7.85 28.39 9.19
N HIS A 306 6.82 29.24 9.17
CA HIS A 306 6.46 30.12 10.29
C HIS A 306 5.40 29.56 11.25
N ALA A 307 4.80 28.40 10.96
CA ALA A 307 3.69 27.85 11.75
C ALA A 307 4.09 26.71 12.73
N PHE A 308 5.28 26.11 12.57
CA PHE A 308 5.69 24.91 13.32
C PHE A 308 7.07 25.10 13.96
N ALA A 309 7.11 25.51 15.22
CA ALA A 309 8.36 25.85 15.92
C ALA A 309 9.07 24.66 16.60
N SER A 310 8.45 23.48 16.77
CA SER A 310 8.97 22.45 17.70
C SER A 310 9.11 21.01 17.17
N ALA A 311 8.74 20.71 15.92
CA ALA A 311 8.66 19.32 15.44
C ALA A 311 9.93 18.88 14.66
N ASP A 312 11.10 18.93 15.28
CA ASP A 312 12.29 18.28 14.73
C ASP A 312 12.43 16.89 15.35
N CYS A 313 11.98 15.86 14.61
CA CYS A 313 11.96 14.47 15.07
C CYS A 313 13.36 13.79 15.12
N HIS A 314 14.41 14.52 15.53
CA HIS A 314 15.79 14.02 15.55
C HIS A 314 15.99 12.81 16.47
N PHE A 315 15.13 12.66 17.49
CA PHE A 315 15.13 11.49 18.38
C PHE A 315 14.94 10.16 17.62
N THR A 316 14.38 10.19 16.40
CA THR A 316 14.21 9.00 15.55
C THR A 316 15.49 8.55 14.86
N GLU A 317 16.50 9.41 14.70
CA GLU A 317 17.69 9.10 13.89
C GLU A 317 18.53 7.95 14.46
N LYS A 318 18.83 7.99 15.76
CA LYS A 318 19.64 6.96 16.41
C LYS A 318 18.96 5.57 16.41
N PRO A 319 17.67 5.44 16.79
CA PRO A 319 16.94 4.18 16.65
C PRO A 319 16.91 3.67 15.20
N LEU A 320 16.65 4.54 14.23
CA LEU A 320 16.63 4.17 12.81
C LEU A 320 17.99 3.69 12.30
N CYS A 321 19.11 4.31 12.71
CA CYS A 321 20.45 3.80 12.40
C CYS A 321 20.67 2.38 12.94
N SER A 322 20.10 2.06 14.10
CA SER A 322 20.20 0.74 14.72
C SER A 322 19.25 -0.29 14.08
N LEU A 323 18.15 0.18 13.49
CA LEU A 323 17.21 -0.63 12.72
C LEU A 323 17.77 -1.07 11.36
N VAL A 324 18.61 -0.26 10.72
CA VAL A 324 19.15 -0.56 9.38
C VAL A 324 19.83 -1.93 9.31
N PRO A 325 20.77 -2.30 10.20
CA PRO A 325 21.34 -3.64 10.21
C PRO A 325 20.30 -4.76 10.36
N LEU A 326 19.24 -4.55 11.15
CA LEU A 326 18.17 -5.53 11.36
C LEU A 326 17.35 -5.75 10.08
N LEU A 327 17.01 -4.67 9.37
CA LEU A 327 16.31 -4.75 8.08
C LEU A 327 17.19 -5.44 7.04
N LEU A 328 18.47 -5.07 6.95
CA LEU A 328 19.42 -5.70 6.02
C LEU A 328 19.60 -7.19 6.32
N GLN A 329 19.69 -7.57 7.59
CA GLN A 329 19.71 -8.98 7.99
C GLN A 329 18.39 -9.68 7.62
N THR A 330 17.24 -9.03 7.85
CA THR A 330 15.92 -9.57 7.48
C THR A 330 15.85 -9.87 5.97
N LEU A 331 16.41 -9.00 5.14
CA LEU A 331 16.50 -9.20 3.68
C LEU A 331 17.43 -10.36 3.28
N SER A 332 18.45 -10.70 4.07
CA SER A 332 19.29 -11.87 3.81
C SER A 332 18.59 -13.20 4.11
N LEU A 333 17.62 -13.20 5.03
CA LEU A 333 16.93 -14.43 5.46
C LEU A 333 15.62 -14.68 4.72
N HIS A 334 15.01 -13.63 4.17
CA HIS A 334 13.78 -13.73 3.39
C HIS A 334 14.10 -13.57 1.91
N GLN A 335 13.48 -14.41 1.09
CA GLN A 335 13.57 -14.29 -0.35
C GLN A 335 12.36 -13.55 -0.89
N GLU A 336 12.56 -12.81 -1.97
CA GLU A 336 11.46 -12.27 -2.77
C GLU A 336 10.60 -13.43 -3.29
N ARG A 337 9.31 -13.42 -2.94
CA ARG A 337 8.31 -14.40 -3.39
C ARG A 337 7.37 -13.74 -4.39
N ASP A 338 7.05 -14.44 -5.47
CA ASP A 338 6.30 -13.96 -6.63
C ASP A 338 4.77 -14.04 -6.43
N VAL A 339 4.31 -13.71 -5.21
CA VAL A 339 2.88 -13.75 -4.85
C VAL A 339 2.37 -12.32 -4.77
N ASP A 340 1.15 -12.06 -5.25
CA ASP A 340 0.43 -10.77 -5.10
C ASP A 340 0.21 -10.35 -3.61
N GLU A 341 0.76 -11.09 -2.66
CA GLU A 341 0.69 -10.86 -1.22
C GLU A 341 1.94 -10.12 -0.71
N LEU A 342 1.71 -9.12 0.15
CA LEU A 342 2.77 -8.41 0.86
C LEU A 342 3.57 -9.41 1.71
N ASN A 343 4.86 -9.51 1.44
CA ASN A 343 5.77 -10.40 2.16
C ASN A 343 6.87 -9.61 2.88
N ILE A 344 7.53 -10.26 3.85
CA ILE A 344 8.57 -9.65 4.69
C ILE A 344 9.67 -8.98 3.86
N PHE A 345 10.10 -9.59 2.75
CA PHE A 345 11.14 -9.03 1.90
C PHE A 345 10.70 -7.69 1.30
N MET A 346 9.52 -7.65 0.68
CA MET A 346 8.99 -6.42 0.07
C MET A 346 8.76 -5.32 1.11
N SER A 347 8.19 -5.67 2.26
CA SER A 347 7.99 -4.71 3.36
C SER A 347 9.32 -4.17 3.89
N ALA A 348 10.33 -5.02 4.07
CA ALA A 348 11.64 -4.60 4.57
C ALA A 348 12.38 -3.69 3.58
N VAL A 349 12.32 -3.98 2.26
CA VAL A 349 12.86 -3.10 1.22
C VAL A 349 12.16 -1.73 1.24
N ALA A 350 10.82 -1.72 1.28
CA ALA A 350 10.04 -0.48 1.31
C ALA A 350 10.34 0.35 2.57
N CYS A 351 10.37 -0.29 3.73
CA CYS A 351 10.74 0.33 5.00
C CYS A 351 12.14 0.93 4.93
N LEU A 352 13.13 0.19 4.43
CA LEU A 352 14.51 0.68 4.29
C LEU A 352 14.59 1.94 3.40
N GLY A 353 13.77 2.05 2.35
CA GLY A 353 13.65 3.28 1.55
C GLY A 353 13.07 4.46 2.33
N LEU A 354 12.06 4.22 3.17
CA LEU A 354 11.53 5.25 4.07
C LEU A 354 12.58 5.67 5.12
N VAL A 355 13.38 4.72 5.63
CA VAL A 355 14.50 5.01 6.53
C VAL A 355 15.51 5.91 5.85
N ALA A 356 15.94 5.61 4.62
CA ALA A 356 16.87 6.46 3.87
C ALA A 356 16.37 7.88 3.67
N ARG A 357 15.10 8.04 3.30
CA ARG A 357 14.44 9.36 3.19
C ARG A 357 14.38 10.11 4.52
N THR A 358 14.41 9.39 5.64
CA THR A 358 14.31 9.95 6.99
C THR A 358 15.68 10.31 7.56
N ILE A 359 16.67 9.42 7.55
CA ILE A 359 17.99 9.69 8.16
C ILE A 359 19.04 10.19 7.16
N GLY A 360 18.70 10.25 5.88
CA GLY A 360 19.58 10.74 4.82
C GLY A 360 20.92 10.00 4.81
N ASP A 361 22.01 10.76 4.77
CA ASP A 361 23.38 10.26 4.69
C ASP A 361 23.78 9.21 5.73
N ALA A 362 23.13 9.19 6.90
CA ALA A 362 23.47 8.26 7.98
C ALA A 362 23.24 6.79 7.61
N VAL A 363 22.34 6.52 6.66
CA VAL A 363 22.07 5.15 6.17
C VAL A 363 23.21 4.59 5.32
N VAL A 364 23.98 5.45 4.65
CA VAL A 364 24.86 5.07 3.53
C VAL A 364 25.97 4.12 3.97
N PRO A 365 26.74 4.36 5.05
CA PRO A 365 27.82 3.45 5.44
C PRO A 365 27.33 2.04 5.76
N LEU A 366 26.17 1.94 6.41
CA LEU A 366 25.56 0.66 6.82
C LEU A 366 25.05 -0.12 5.60
N ALA A 367 24.34 0.57 4.70
CA ALA A 367 23.83 -0.04 3.47
C ALA A 367 24.96 -0.43 2.53
N MET A 368 25.98 0.41 2.34
CA MET A 368 27.11 0.13 1.46
C MET A 368 27.95 -1.05 1.97
N GLN A 369 28.16 -1.19 3.28
CA GLN A 369 28.82 -2.38 3.84
C GLN A 369 28.09 -3.67 3.47
N PHE A 370 26.76 -3.66 3.53
CA PHE A 370 25.95 -4.80 3.11
C PHE A 370 26.04 -5.05 1.60
N VAL A 371 25.96 -4.00 0.79
CA VAL A 371 26.01 -4.10 -0.67
C VAL A 371 27.36 -4.66 -1.13
N GLU A 372 28.48 -4.14 -0.63
CA GLU A 372 29.82 -4.60 -0.98
C GLU A 372 30.06 -6.07 -0.59
N GLY A 373 29.47 -6.52 0.52
CA GLY A 373 29.52 -7.91 0.96
C GLY A 373 28.69 -8.87 0.11
N ASN A 374 27.55 -8.41 -0.41
CA ASN A 374 26.59 -9.28 -1.12
C ASN A 374 26.73 -9.24 -2.66
N ILE A 375 27.21 -8.14 -3.23
CA ILE A 375 27.29 -7.96 -4.70
C ILE A 375 28.27 -8.93 -5.38
N LYS A 376 29.22 -9.49 -4.62
CA LYS A 376 30.22 -10.46 -5.10
C LYS A 376 29.88 -11.92 -4.78
N MET A 377 28.75 -12.18 -4.13
CA MET A 377 28.36 -13.53 -3.74
C MET A 377 27.98 -14.37 -4.96
N ALA A 378 28.28 -15.67 -4.89
CA ALA A 378 27.94 -16.61 -5.96
C ALA A 378 26.42 -16.75 -6.16
N ASP A 379 25.63 -16.64 -5.08
CA ASP A 379 24.18 -16.66 -5.16
C ASP A 379 23.66 -15.36 -5.80
N TRP A 380 22.92 -15.51 -6.89
CA TRP A 380 22.35 -14.39 -7.62
C TRP A 380 21.30 -13.63 -6.79
N ARG A 381 20.65 -14.30 -5.84
CA ARG A 381 19.68 -13.66 -4.95
C ARG A 381 20.34 -12.60 -4.07
N SER A 382 21.48 -12.93 -3.45
CA SER A 382 22.27 -11.97 -2.67
C SER A 382 22.66 -10.75 -3.51
N ARG A 383 23.09 -10.97 -4.76
CA ARG A 383 23.43 -9.88 -5.69
C ARG A 383 22.21 -9.04 -6.05
N LYS A 384 21.07 -9.67 -6.35
CA LYS A 384 19.79 -8.97 -6.60
C LYS A 384 19.40 -8.11 -5.42
N THR A 385 19.39 -8.67 -4.20
CA THR A 385 19.06 -7.95 -2.96
C THR A 385 20.00 -6.77 -2.72
N ALA A 386 21.30 -6.91 -2.99
CA ALA A 386 22.24 -5.80 -2.91
C ALA A 386 21.86 -4.65 -3.85
N ILE A 387 21.47 -4.96 -5.09
CA ILE A 387 21.01 -3.95 -6.05
C ILE A 387 19.67 -3.33 -5.62
N SER A 388 18.74 -4.12 -5.09
CA SER A 388 17.47 -3.59 -4.53
C SER A 388 17.71 -2.61 -3.40
N VAL A 389 18.66 -2.91 -2.49
CA VAL A 389 19.08 -1.99 -1.43
C VAL A 389 19.63 -0.70 -2.03
N LEU A 390 20.49 -0.77 -3.04
CA LEU A 390 20.98 0.42 -3.74
C LEU A 390 19.83 1.27 -4.30
N GLY A 391 18.82 0.64 -4.89
CA GLY A 391 17.69 1.36 -5.48
C GLY A 391 16.86 2.16 -4.49
N VAL A 392 16.61 1.62 -3.29
CA VAL A 392 15.88 2.34 -2.25
C VAL A 392 16.72 3.42 -1.55
N MET A 393 18.06 3.34 -1.62
CA MET A 393 18.98 4.37 -1.10
C MET A 393 19.09 5.61 -2.00
N LEU A 394 18.53 5.58 -3.21
CA LEU A 394 18.63 6.71 -4.16
C LEU A 394 17.88 7.97 -3.69
N GLU A 395 16.98 7.84 -2.71
CA GLU A 395 16.24 8.95 -2.13
C GLU A 395 16.56 9.15 -0.65
N GLY A 396 16.87 10.40 -0.29
CA GLY A 396 17.23 10.80 1.07
C GLY A 396 18.69 11.24 1.17
N PRO A 397 19.67 10.33 0.97
CA PRO A 397 21.09 10.68 1.01
C PRO A 397 21.51 11.68 -0.07
N SER A 398 22.65 12.34 0.18
CA SER A 398 23.36 13.18 -0.75
C SER A 398 24.03 12.36 -1.85
N ILE A 399 24.03 12.91 -3.08
CA ILE A 399 24.60 12.25 -4.27
C ILE A 399 26.09 11.98 -4.07
N GLU A 400 26.80 12.90 -3.43
CA GLU A 400 28.24 12.81 -3.19
C GLU A 400 28.61 11.57 -2.37
N LYS A 401 27.74 11.16 -1.43
CA LYS A 401 27.96 9.94 -0.62
C LYS A 401 27.51 8.66 -1.31
N LEU A 402 26.72 8.77 -2.38
CA LEU A 402 26.26 7.64 -3.18
C LEU A 402 27.18 7.32 -4.37
N ALA A 403 28.32 8.01 -4.52
CA ALA A 403 29.34 7.64 -5.52
C ALA A 403 30.14 6.45 -4.98
N PRO A 404 29.82 5.19 -5.39
CA PRO A 404 29.97 4.76 -6.78
C PRO A 404 28.77 3.96 -7.33
N VAL A 405 27.54 4.27 -6.91
CA VAL A 405 26.32 3.48 -7.23
C VAL A 405 26.18 3.16 -8.71
N VAL A 406 26.43 4.12 -9.61
CA VAL A 406 26.31 3.89 -11.06
C VAL A 406 27.27 2.80 -11.54
N GLY A 407 28.51 2.77 -11.07
CA GLY A 407 29.47 1.73 -11.44
C GLY A 407 28.98 0.33 -11.07
N LEU A 408 28.43 0.18 -9.86
CA LEU A 408 27.87 -1.09 -9.39
C LEU A 408 26.64 -1.53 -10.19
N LEU A 409 25.78 -0.59 -10.57
CA LEU A 409 24.62 -0.88 -11.43
C LEU A 409 25.05 -1.30 -12.83
N MET A 410 26.10 -0.68 -13.37
CA MET A 410 26.65 -1.04 -14.68
C MET A 410 27.25 -2.45 -14.67
N ASP A 411 27.88 -2.87 -13.58
CA ASP A 411 28.36 -4.24 -13.42
C ASP A 411 27.19 -5.23 -13.28
N GLY A 412 26.12 -4.85 -12.56
CA GLY A 412 24.89 -5.64 -12.44
C GLY A 412 24.13 -5.83 -13.76
N MET A 413 24.21 -4.87 -14.67
CA MET A 413 23.66 -4.96 -16.04
C MET A 413 24.37 -6.04 -16.89
N GLU A 414 25.56 -6.50 -16.47
CA GLU A 414 26.34 -7.55 -17.14
C GLU A 414 26.24 -8.91 -16.43
N ASP A 415 25.40 -9.02 -15.39
CA ASP A 415 25.26 -10.25 -14.58
C ASP A 415 24.74 -11.44 -15.43
N PRO A 416 25.23 -12.67 -15.19
CA PRO A 416 24.71 -13.86 -15.87
C PRO A 416 23.20 -14.09 -15.66
N HIS A 417 22.64 -13.69 -14.51
CA HIS A 417 21.22 -13.90 -14.18
C HIS A 417 20.33 -12.75 -14.63
N MET A 418 19.22 -13.09 -15.31
CA MET A 418 18.28 -12.09 -15.84
C MET A 418 17.63 -11.26 -14.73
N GLU A 419 17.38 -11.87 -13.56
CA GLU A 419 16.74 -11.20 -12.43
C GLU A 419 17.63 -10.07 -11.88
N VAL A 420 18.95 -10.30 -11.82
CA VAL A 420 19.92 -9.30 -11.38
C VAL A 420 20.01 -8.17 -12.41
N ARG A 421 20.10 -8.52 -13.71
CA ARG A 421 20.12 -7.53 -14.80
C ARG A 421 18.86 -6.67 -14.83
N GLY A 422 17.69 -7.28 -14.66
CA GLY A 422 16.40 -6.58 -14.62
C GLY A 422 16.33 -5.60 -13.44
N THR A 423 16.72 -6.04 -12.23
CA THR A 423 16.77 -5.15 -11.06
C THR A 423 17.82 -4.04 -11.22
N ALA A 424 18.96 -4.30 -11.85
CA ALA A 424 19.96 -3.28 -12.18
C ALA A 424 19.42 -2.24 -13.16
N ALA A 425 18.74 -2.69 -14.22
CA ALA A 425 18.11 -1.82 -15.21
C ALA A 425 17.02 -0.93 -14.59
N CYS A 426 16.14 -1.53 -13.77
CA CYS A 426 15.08 -0.82 -13.06
C CYS A 426 15.67 0.24 -12.11
N THR A 427 16.70 -0.14 -11.35
CA THR A 427 17.38 0.77 -10.42
C THR A 427 18.10 1.90 -11.15
N LEU A 428 18.74 1.62 -12.29
CA LEU A 428 19.33 2.64 -13.15
C LEU A 428 18.26 3.59 -13.72
N GLY A 429 17.08 3.07 -14.06
CA GLY A 429 15.93 3.90 -14.41
C GLY A 429 15.51 4.86 -13.30
N ARG A 430 15.49 4.39 -12.04
CA ARG A 430 15.21 5.23 -10.87
C ARG A 430 16.27 6.32 -10.66
N VAL A 431 17.55 6.02 -10.92
CA VAL A 431 18.63 7.03 -10.93
C VAL A 431 18.29 8.17 -11.91
N PHE A 432 17.82 7.82 -13.11
CA PHE A 432 17.45 8.81 -14.10
C PHE A 432 16.20 9.60 -13.69
N GLU A 433 15.16 8.93 -13.23
CA GLU A 433 13.90 9.55 -12.83
C GLU A 433 14.08 10.63 -11.76
N LEU A 434 14.91 10.38 -10.76
CA LEU A 434 15.02 11.25 -9.58
C LEU A 434 15.90 12.48 -9.81
N ARG A 435 16.96 12.35 -10.64
CA ARG A 435 18.07 13.33 -10.66
C ARG A 435 18.68 13.55 -12.03
N HIS A 436 18.25 12.87 -13.10
CA HIS A 436 18.75 13.21 -14.43
C HIS A 436 18.11 14.51 -14.91
N SER A 437 18.87 15.60 -14.84
CA SER A 437 18.63 16.80 -15.63
C SER A 437 19.97 17.33 -16.12
N PRO A 438 20.08 17.63 -17.42
CA PRO A 438 21.32 18.12 -17.98
C PRO A 438 21.76 19.50 -17.47
N ALA A 439 20.82 20.25 -16.86
CA ALA A 439 21.04 21.55 -16.26
C ALA A 439 21.44 21.48 -14.77
N LEU A 440 21.45 20.29 -14.16
CA LEU A 440 21.90 20.10 -12.78
C LEU A 440 23.42 19.87 -12.75
N ASP A 441 24.14 20.66 -11.96
CA ASP A 441 25.58 20.50 -11.70
C ASP A 441 25.92 19.18 -10.98
N LYS A 442 24.91 18.45 -10.46
CA LYS A 442 25.08 17.23 -9.65
C LYS A 442 24.30 16.05 -10.25
N ARG A 443 24.82 15.46 -11.34
CA ARG A 443 24.34 14.16 -11.86
C ARG A 443 24.97 13.01 -11.05
N PHE A 444 24.30 11.86 -10.98
CA PHE A 444 24.86 10.64 -10.38
C PHE A 444 25.99 10.01 -11.20
N PHE A 445 26.14 10.40 -12.46
CA PHE A 445 27.14 9.88 -13.39
C PHE A 445 27.87 11.03 -14.08
N THR A 446 29.13 10.79 -14.43
CA THR A 446 29.96 11.74 -15.16
C THR A 446 29.72 11.66 -16.67
N ASN A 447 30.20 12.66 -17.41
CA ASN A 447 30.16 12.60 -18.88
C ASN A 447 31.00 11.44 -19.45
N GLU A 448 31.98 10.92 -18.69
CA GLU A 448 32.80 9.77 -19.09
C GLU A 448 32.04 8.44 -18.93
N ASP A 449 31.12 8.36 -17.96
CA ASP A 449 30.26 7.18 -17.75
C ASP A 449 29.16 7.07 -18.82
N PHE A 450 28.77 8.20 -19.42
CA PHE A 450 27.60 8.26 -20.30
C PHE A 450 27.70 7.32 -21.52
N PRO A 451 28.81 7.24 -22.29
CA PRO A 451 28.94 6.26 -23.36
C PRO A 451 28.79 4.81 -22.89
N ARG A 452 29.32 4.48 -21.71
CA ARG A 452 29.21 3.14 -21.11
C ARG A 452 27.75 2.81 -20.80
N ILE A 453 27.04 3.76 -20.19
CA ILE A 453 25.59 3.66 -19.89
C ILE A 453 24.79 3.43 -21.18
N MET A 454 25.02 4.27 -22.21
CA MET A 454 24.30 4.17 -23.48
C MET A 454 24.54 2.84 -24.18
N ALA A 455 25.77 2.31 -24.12
CA ALA A 455 26.10 0.98 -24.64
C ALA A 455 25.36 -0.13 -23.89
N ALA A 456 25.31 -0.07 -22.56
CA ALA A 456 24.60 -1.06 -21.75
C ALA A 456 23.08 -1.02 -21.98
N LEU A 457 22.47 0.16 -22.04
CA LEU A 457 21.04 0.30 -22.37
C LEU A 457 20.73 -0.23 -23.79
N SER A 458 21.60 0.04 -24.76
CA SER A 458 21.43 -0.45 -26.14
C SER A 458 21.56 -1.98 -26.25
N LYS A 459 22.41 -2.59 -25.41
CA LYS A 459 22.57 -4.05 -25.31
C LYS A 459 21.40 -4.68 -24.55
N GLY A 460 21.05 -4.14 -23.38
CA GLY A 460 20.01 -4.65 -22.50
C GLY A 460 18.59 -4.54 -23.08
N GLY A 461 18.32 -3.55 -23.95
CA GLY A 461 17.04 -3.47 -24.66
C GLY A 461 16.87 -4.55 -25.75
N LYS A 462 17.85 -5.42 -25.94
CA LYS A 462 17.78 -6.60 -26.83
C LYS A 462 17.89 -7.91 -26.05
N ASP A 463 17.79 -7.85 -24.72
CA ASP A 463 17.81 -9.01 -23.82
C ASP A 463 16.41 -9.68 -23.78
N VAL A 464 16.20 -10.59 -22.83
CA VAL A 464 14.89 -11.21 -22.57
C VAL A 464 13.81 -10.17 -22.23
N PRO A 465 12.52 -10.43 -22.54
CA PRO A 465 11.45 -9.44 -22.38
C PRO A 465 11.36 -8.79 -21.00
N GLU A 466 11.62 -9.55 -19.93
CA GLU A 466 11.59 -9.10 -18.54
C GLU A 466 12.63 -8.01 -18.27
N VAL A 467 13.87 -8.22 -18.74
CA VAL A 467 14.97 -7.24 -18.61
C VAL A 467 14.73 -6.07 -19.56
N SER A 468 14.33 -6.37 -20.79
CA SER A 468 14.12 -5.34 -21.82
C SER A 468 13.05 -4.33 -21.41
N LYS A 469 11.98 -4.76 -20.74
CA LYS A 469 10.94 -3.88 -20.21
C LYS A 469 11.53 -2.84 -19.24
N GLU A 470 12.36 -3.29 -18.29
CA GLU A 470 13.01 -2.41 -17.30
C GLU A 470 14.01 -1.46 -17.98
N VAL A 471 14.75 -1.94 -18.98
CA VAL A 471 15.64 -1.10 -19.78
C VAL A 471 14.88 -0.04 -20.58
N CYS A 472 13.72 -0.38 -21.16
CA CYS A 472 12.83 0.60 -21.79
C CYS A 472 12.37 1.68 -20.80
N GLY A 473 12.02 1.28 -19.57
CA GLY A 473 11.71 2.23 -18.49
C GLY A 473 12.89 3.16 -18.17
N ALA A 474 14.11 2.61 -18.08
CA ALA A 474 15.30 3.42 -17.87
C ALA A 474 15.57 4.42 -19.00
N ILE A 475 15.46 3.98 -20.26
CA ILE A 475 15.60 4.86 -21.43
C ILE A 475 14.52 5.96 -21.42
N TYR A 476 13.28 5.63 -21.05
CA TYR A 476 12.20 6.60 -20.93
C TYR A 476 12.55 7.71 -19.92
N PHE A 477 12.97 7.35 -18.70
CA PHE A 477 13.32 8.35 -17.67
C PHE A 477 14.57 9.16 -18.03
N LEU A 478 15.56 8.53 -18.67
CA LEU A 478 16.71 9.24 -19.22
C LEU A 478 16.27 10.29 -20.24
N ALA A 479 15.45 9.91 -21.23
CA ALA A 479 14.95 10.83 -22.23
C ALA A 479 14.15 11.98 -21.58
N ARG A 480 13.23 11.66 -20.65
CA ARG A 480 12.39 12.64 -19.96
C ARG A 480 13.19 13.71 -19.21
N GLY A 481 14.35 13.36 -18.65
CA GLY A 481 15.21 14.33 -17.96
C GLY A 481 15.71 15.47 -18.84
N TYR A 482 15.83 15.26 -20.16
CA TYR A 482 16.13 16.32 -21.13
C TYR A 482 14.97 17.30 -21.35
N ASN A 483 13.72 16.91 -21.04
CA ASN A 483 12.51 17.69 -21.27
C ASN A 483 12.21 18.68 -20.13
N VAL A 484 12.58 18.35 -18.88
CA VAL A 484 12.33 19.19 -17.69
C VAL A 484 13.08 20.53 -17.72
N ALA A 485 14.15 20.65 -18.51
CA ALA A 485 14.90 21.90 -18.70
C ALA A 485 14.16 22.96 -19.55
N ILE A 486 12.98 22.68 -20.08
CA ILE A 486 12.29 23.57 -21.03
C ILE A 486 11.42 24.62 -20.32
N SER A 487 11.09 24.46 -19.02
CA SER A 487 10.19 25.37 -18.29
C SER A 487 10.87 26.50 -17.51
N SER A 488 12.20 26.51 -17.34
CA SER A 488 12.91 27.63 -16.72
C SER A 488 13.38 28.63 -17.78
N GLU A 489 12.79 29.83 -17.75
CA GLU A 489 13.15 30.99 -18.57
C GLU A 489 14.56 31.52 -18.26
N VAL A 490 15.62 30.87 -18.77
CA VAL A 490 16.90 31.54 -19.00
C VAL A 490 17.50 31.07 -20.33
N ASP A 491 17.77 32.05 -21.18
CA ASP A 491 18.26 31.92 -22.54
C ASP A 491 19.73 31.46 -22.61
N HIS A 492 20.09 30.85 -23.76
CA HIS A 492 21.44 30.52 -24.26
C HIS A 492 22.13 29.18 -23.94
N SER A 493 21.77 28.38 -22.93
CA SER A 493 22.35 27.03 -22.72
C SER A 493 21.59 25.88 -23.43
N LYS A 494 20.41 26.16 -23.98
CA LYS A 494 19.47 25.20 -24.61
C LYS A 494 20.04 24.37 -25.78
N LYS A 495 21.18 24.77 -26.38
CA LYS A 495 21.76 24.11 -27.57
C LYS A 495 22.71 22.95 -27.26
N GLN A 496 23.32 22.91 -26.08
CA GLN A 496 24.42 21.98 -25.78
C GLN A 496 23.95 20.67 -25.13
N ILE A 497 22.74 20.68 -24.59
CA ILE A 497 22.18 19.60 -23.77
C ILE A 497 21.60 18.45 -24.61
N SER A 498 20.86 18.74 -25.68
CA SER A 498 20.24 17.72 -26.53
C SER A 498 21.23 17.03 -27.49
N SER A 499 22.45 17.57 -27.63
CA SER A 499 23.51 16.97 -28.44
C SER A 499 24.21 15.78 -27.77
N GLU A 500 24.10 15.59 -26.45
CA GLU A 500 24.72 14.45 -25.75
C GLU A 500 24.11 13.12 -26.20
N LEU A 501 22.80 13.07 -26.40
CA LEU A 501 22.06 11.85 -26.77
C LEU A 501 22.21 11.50 -28.26
N SER A 502 22.39 12.52 -29.12
CA SER A 502 22.35 12.36 -30.59
C SER A 502 23.25 11.25 -31.16
N PRO A 503 24.51 11.07 -30.71
CA PRO A 503 25.38 10.00 -31.21
C PRO A 503 24.85 8.58 -30.93
N PHE A 504 24.01 8.43 -29.91
CA PHE A 504 23.53 7.13 -29.41
C PHE A 504 22.10 6.81 -29.86
N LEU A 505 21.36 7.78 -30.43
CA LEU A 505 19.96 7.64 -30.82
C LEU A 505 19.70 6.43 -31.73
N GLY A 506 20.59 6.16 -32.71
CA GLY A 506 20.43 5.01 -33.59
C GLY A 506 20.46 3.67 -32.86
N GLY A 507 21.36 3.53 -31.87
CA GLY A 507 21.48 2.34 -31.02
C GLY A 507 20.26 2.16 -30.11
N VAL A 508 19.84 3.25 -29.45
CA VAL A 508 18.68 3.28 -28.55
C VAL A 508 17.39 2.95 -29.29
N ILE A 509 17.12 3.63 -30.41
CA ILE A 509 15.94 3.35 -31.24
C ILE A 509 15.96 1.89 -31.74
N GLY A 510 17.14 1.40 -32.13
CA GLY A 510 17.31 0.00 -32.51
C GLY A 510 16.94 -0.97 -31.39
N ALA A 511 17.38 -0.70 -30.16
CA ALA A 511 17.07 -1.51 -28.99
C ALA A 511 15.57 -1.46 -28.65
N LEU A 512 14.96 -0.28 -28.60
CA LEU A 512 13.52 -0.14 -28.33
C LEU A 512 12.65 -0.81 -29.40
N LEU A 513 13.08 -0.78 -30.67
CA LEU A 513 12.40 -1.51 -31.73
C LEU A 513 12.50 -3.02 -31.54
N SER A 514 13.65 -3.55 -31.12
CA SER A 514 13.81 -4.97 -30.79
C SER A 514 12.95 -5.37 -29.59
N ALA A 515 12.93 -4.57 -28.53
CA ALA A 515 12.08 -4.77 -27.35
C ALA A 515 10.57 -4.81 -27.65
N SER A 516 10.15 -4.09 -28.69
CA SER A 516 8.76 -4.01 -29.16
C SER A 516 8.47 -4.97 -30.31
N GLU A 517 9.35 -5.94 -30.59
CA GLU A 517 9.07 -6.98 -31.57
C GLU A 517 7.84 -7.80 -31.14
N LEU A 518 6.93 -7.99 -32.09
CA LEU A 518 5.72 -8.77 -31.90
C LEU A 518 6.13 -10.24 -31.83
N ASP A 519 5.94 -10.89 -30.68
CA ASP A 519 6.14 -12.35 -30.57
C ASP A 519 5.17 -13.04 -31.55
N LYS A 520 5.69 -13.99 -32.33
CA LYS A 520 4.90 -14.83 -33.23
C LYS A 520 3.82 -15.62 -32.48
N LYS A 521 4.01 -15.92 -31.19
CA LYS A 521 3.07 -16.68 -30.36
C LYS A 521 1.96 -15.82 -29.76
N THR A 522 2.25 -14.56 -29.44
CA THR A 522 1.29 -13.60 -28.89
C THR A 522 1.45 -12.26 -29.62
N PRO A 523 0.84 -12.11 -30.82
CA PRO A 523 1.04 -10.93 -31.67
C PRO A 523 0.57 -9.61 -31.03
N PHE A 524 -0.06 -9.66 -29.85
CA PHE A 524 -0.51 -8.50 -29.08
C PHE A 524 -0.02 -8.49 -27.61
N GLY A 525 1.10 -9.15 -27.27
CA GLY A 525 1.65 -9.16 -25.90
C GLY A 525 2.02 -7.75 -25.39
N LEU A 526 1.50 -7.32 -24.24
CA LEU A 526 1.41 -5.89 -23.87
C LEU A 526 2.14 -5.34 -22.64
N PRO A 527 2.97 -6.07 -21.87
CA PRO A 527 3.82 -5.38 -20.89
C PRO A 527 5.05 -4.70 -21.52
N ALA A 528 5.84 -5.44 -22.30
CA ALA A 528 7.10 -4.94 -22.87
C ALA A 528 6.89 -3.93 -24.01
N SER A 529 5.83 -4.09 -24.80
CA SER A 529 5.54 -3.21 -25.93
C SER A 529 5.08 -1.81 -25.50
N VAL A 530 4.27 -1.70 -24.43
CA VAL A 530 3.88 -0.40 -23.86
C VAL A 530 5.10 0.39 -23.40
N SER A 531 5.99 -0.22 -22.62
CA SER A 531 7.21 0.44 -22.14
C SER A 531 8.13 0.86 -23.29
N ALA A 532 8.29 0.02 -24.31
CA ALA A 532 9.14 0.31 -25.46
C ALA A 532 8.60 1.46 -26.33
N TYR A 533 7.30 1.47 -26.66
CA TYR A 533 6.70 2.55 -27.44
C TYR A 533 6.62 3.87 -26.64
N GLY A 534 6.35 3.81 -25.34
CA GLY A 534 6.44 4.96 -24.44
C GLY A 534 7.83 5.60 -24.43
N ALA A 535 8.88 4.77 -24.34
CA ALA A 535 10.27 5.23 -24.44
C ALA A 535 10.60 5.83 -25.81
N LEU A 536 10.11 5.24 -26.91
CA LEU A 536 10.31 5.77 -28.27
C LEU A 536 9.71 7.18 -28.43
N ILE A 537 8.49 7.39 -27.90
CA ILE A 537 7.83 8.70 -27.92
C ILE A 537 8.71 9.75 -27.24
N GLU A 538 9.20 9.46 -26.04
CA GLU A 538 9.98 10.44 -25.27
C GLU A 538 11.35 10.70 -25.90
N VAL A 539 12.03 9.66 -26.40
CA VAL A 539 13.31 9.81 -27.14
C VAL A 539 13.13 10.72 -28.37
N VAL A 540 12.06 10.52 -29.15
CA VAL A 540 11.74 11.38 -30.31
C VAL A 540 11.50 12.83 -29.86
N ARG A 541 10.70 13.03 -28.81
CA ARG A 541 10.39 14.37 -28.28
C ARG A 541 11.63 15.16 -27.89
N VAL A 542 12.64 14.54 -27.28
CA VAL A 542 13.84 15.24 -26.80
C VAL A 542 14.98 15.32 -27.83
N SER A 543 14.87 14.61 -28.95
CA SER A 543 15.91 14.58 -29.99
C SER A 543 16.24 15.96 -30.58
N ASN A 544 17.51 16.23 -30.87
CA ASN A 544 17.95 17.46 -31.51
C ASN A 544 17.90 17.39 -33.04
N ILE A 545 16.87 17.96 -33.65
CA ILE A 545 16.65 17.92 -35.12
C ILE A 545 17.70 18.75 -35.88
N ARG A 546 18.55 19.53 -35.19
CA ARG A 546 19.68 20.23 -35.81
C ARG A 546 20.88 19.31 -36.03
N ASP A 547 20.90 18.16 -35.38
CA ASP A 547 21.92 17.13 -35.56
C ASP A 547 21.50 16.14 -36.64
N LEU A 548 22.34 15.99 -37.66
CA LEU A 548 22.09 15.08 -38.77
C LEU A 548 21.91 13.63 -38.31
N ASN A 549 22.65 13.18 -37.29
CA ASN A 549 22.54 11.82 -36.76
C ASN A 549 21.16 11.56 -36.14
N ALA A 550 20.62 12.55 -35.42
CA ALA A 550 19.29 12.47 -34.83
C ALA A 550 18.20 12.45 -35.90
N VAL A 551 18.31 13.31 -36.92
CA VAL A 551 17.38 13.35 -38.05
C VAL A 551 17.36 12.02 -38.80
N LEU A 552 18.53 11.47 -39.14
CA LEU A 552 18.63 10.19 -39.82
C LEU A 552 18.03 9.05 -39.00
N ALA A 553 18.27 9.02 -37.68
CA ALA A 553 17.71 8.00 -36.80
C ALA A 553 16.17 8.05 -36.74
N ILE A 554 15.58 9.25 -36.65
CA ILE A 554 14.11 9.44 -36.68
C ILE A 554 13.52 9.10 -38.05
N MET A 555 14.20 9.46 -39.14
CA MET A 555 13.76 9.14 -40.50
C MET A 555 13.72 7.63 -40.76
N VAL A 556 14.62 6.85 -40.15
CA VAL A 556 14.61 5.38 -40.23
C VAL A 556 13.50 4.77 -39.36
N LEU A 557 13.13 5.42 -38.25
CA LEU A 557 12.08 4.96 -37.35
C LEU A 557 10.70 5.00 -38.01
N MET A 558 10.37 6.10 -38.70
CA MET A 558 9.03 6.32 -39.26
C MET A 558 8.53 5.19 -40.19
N PRO A 559 9.27 4.76 -41.23
CA PRO A 559 8.84 3.64 -42.09
C PRO A 559 8.64 2.32 -41.33
N ARG A 560 9.43 2.08 -40.27
CA ARG A 560 9.30 0.87 -39.46
C ARG A 560 8.03 0.86 -38.62
N ILE A 561 7.66 2.00 -38.04
CA ILE A 561 6.41 2.16 -37.28
C ILE A 561 5.21 2.07 -38.21
N MET A 562 5.24 2.73 -39.38
CA MET A 562 4.16 2.62 -40.38
C MET A 562 3.95 1.16 -40.83
N ARG A 563 5.03 0.42 -41.08
CA ARG A 563 4.94 -1.01 -41.43
C ARG A 563 4.29 -1.84 -40.32
N ARG A 564 4.64 -1.57 -39.06
CA ARG A 564 4.04 -2.25 -37.90
C ARG A 564 2.56 -1.91 -37.73
N LEU A 565 2.18 -0.65 -37.96
CA LEU A 565 0.78 -0.21 -37.92
C LEU A 565 -0.04 -0.92 -39.00
N ASN A 566 0.45 -0.98 -40.24
CA ASN A 566 -0.22 -1.73 -41.31
C ASN A 566 -0.38 -3.21 -40.94
N THR A 567 0.66 -3.82 -40.37
CA THR A 567 0.60 -5.22 -39.91
C THR A 567 -0.46 -5.41 -38.81
N ALA A 568 -0.54 -4.47 -37.86
CA ALA A 568 -1.53 -4.51 -36.78
C ALA A 568 -2.97 -4.28 -37.30
N LEU A 569 -3.15 -3.40 -38.29
CA LEU A 569 -4.43 -3.18 -38.97
C LEU A 569 -4.91 -4.47 -39.65
N ASP A 570 -4.02 -5.14 -40.39
CA ASP A 570 -4.31 -6.36 -41.15
C ASP A 570 -4.47 -7.62 -40.27
N ALA A 571 -3.90 -7.63 -39.06
CA ALA A 571 -3.94 -8.77 -38.16
C ALA A 571 -5.37 -9.10 -37.69
N LYS A 572 -5.77 -10.38 -37.76
CA LYS A 572 -7.08 -10.86 -37.29
C LYS A 572 -7.04 -11.15 -35.78
N ALA A 573 -7.91 -10.48 -35.01
CA ALA A 573 -8.11 -10.76 -33.59
C ALA A 573 -9.20 -11.84 -33.41
N ILE A 574 -8.88 -12.90 -32.68
CA ILE A 574 -9.75 -14.08 -32.53
C ILE A 574 -10.55 -14.00 -31.22
N SER A 575 -9.91 -13.60 -30.12
CA SER A 575 -10.56 -13.42 -28.81
C SER A 575 -10.95 -11.96 -28.52
N SER A 576 -11.80 -11.74 -27.51
CA SER A 576 -12.09 -10.38 -27.01
C SER A 576 -10.84 -9.70 -26.44
N HIS A 577 -9.97 -10.46 -25.76
CA HIS A 577 -8.68 -9.97 -25.25
C HIS A 577 -7.74 -9.54 -26.37
N ASP A 578 -7.66 -10.31 -27.46
CA ASP A 578 -6.87 -9.94 -28.64
C ASP A 578 -7.38 -8.66 -29.31
N LYS A 579 -8.69 -8.39 -29.29
CA LYS A 579 -9.26 -7.16 -29.84
C LYS A 579 -8.80 -5.95 -29.04
N THR A 580 -8.92 -6.01 -27.71
CA THR A 580 -8.43 -4.94 -26.82
C THR A 580 -6.94 -4.70 -27.04
N ASN A 581 -6.14 -5.77 -27.00
CA ASN A 581 -4.69 -5.67 -27.17
C ASN A 581 -4.29 -5.13 -28.55
N LYS A 582 -5.04 -5.48 -29.61
CA LYS A 582 -4.87 -4.91 -30.95
C LYS A 582 -5.14 -3.41 -30.96
N HIS A 583 -6.22 -2.95 -30.32
CA HIS A 583 -6.54 -1.53 -30.24
C HIS A 583 -5.47 -0.74 -29.47
N ASP A 584 -4.99 -1.28 -28.35
CA ASP A 584 -3.94 -0.65 -27.56
C ASP A 584 -2.63 -0.53 -28.35
N LEU A 585 -2.24 -1.58 -29.08
CA LEU A 585 -1.07 -1.55 -29.96
C LEU A 585 -1.22 -0.50 -31.08
N GLN A 586 -2.40 -0.39 -31.68
CA GLN A 586 -2.68 0.62 -32.70
C GLN A 586 -2.56 2.04 -32.14
N ALA A 587 -3.10 2.29 -30.95
CA ALA A 587 -2.99 3.57 -30.26
C ALA A 587 -1.52 3.94 -30.03
N LEU A 588 -0.72 3.03 -29.45
CA LEU A 588 0.71 3.25 -29.20
C LEU A 588 1.50 3.57 -30.47
N LEU A 589 1.24 2.85 -31.56
CA LEU A 589 1.90 3.09 -32.86
C LEU A 589 1.52 4.46 -33.45
N CYS A 590 0.25 4.85 -33.32
CA CYS A 590 -0.23 6.18 -33.72
C CYS A 590 0.42 7.28 -32.88
N ASP A 591 0.59 7.09 -31.57
CA ASP A 591 1.23 8.06 -30.68
C ASP A 591 2.71 8.28 -31.04
N VAL A 592 3.43 7.22 -31.38
CA VAL A 592 4.82 7.32 -31.88
C VAL A 592 4.86 8.11 -33.19
N LEU A 593 3.96 7.83 -34.15
CA LEU A 593 3.89 8.58 -35.40
C LEU A 593 3.57 10.06 -35.16
N HIS A 594 2.62 10.34 -34.26
CA HIS A 594 2.27 11.71 -33.88
C HIS A 594 3.49 12.45 -33.32
N ALA A 595 4.23 11.85 -32.39
CA ALA A 595 5.44 12.44 -31.84
C ALA A 595 6.51 12.72 -32.91
N ILE A 596 6.70 11.82 -33.88
CA ILE A 596 7.62 12.03 -35.01
C ILE A 596 7.18 13.21 -35.87
N ILE A 597 5.88 13.27 -36.21
CA ILE A 597 5.32 14.33 -37.06
C ILE A 597 5.43 15.69 -36.38
N GLU A 598 5.04 15.78 -35.12
CA GLU A 598 5.11 17.01 -34.33
C GLU A 598 6.57 17.51 -34.27
N LYS A 599 7.50 16.61 -33.98
CA LYS A 599 8.91 16.95 -33.86
C LYS A 599 9.47 17.47 -35.18
N LEU A 600 9.32 16.72 -36.27
CA LEU A 600 9.80 17.14 -37.60
C LEU A 600 9.06 18.40 -38.11
N GLY A 601 7.77 18.52 -37.82
CA GLY A 601 6.92 19.66 -38.19
C GLY A 601 7.36 20.97 -37.54
N ASN A 602 7.67 20.95 -36.25
CA ASN A 602 8.16 22.14 -35.52
C ASN A 602 9.52 22.65 -36.06
N SER A 603 10.33 21.79 -36.71
CA SER A 603 11.56 22.22 -37.39
C SER A 603 11.29 23.05 -38.65
N LEU A 604 10.17 22.80 -39.35
CA LEU A 604 9.84 23.49 -40.60
C LEU A 604 9.41 24.95 -40.39
N HIS A 605 8.86 25.28 -39.22
CA HIS A 605 8.49 26.66 -38.88
C HIS A 605 9.69 27.51 -38.46
N SER A 606 10.79 26.90 -38.01
CA SER A 606 11.97 27.62 -37.51
C SER A 606 13.10 27.78 -38.53
N ASP A 607 13.19 26.93 -39.56
CA ASP A 607 14.25 27.03 -40.56
C ASP A 607 13.75 26.68 -41.98
N LYS A 608 13.78 27.65 -42.90
CA LYS A 608 13.41 27.48 -44.33
C LYS A 608 14.49 26.70 -45.10
N ARG A 609 15.00 25.56 -44.62
CA ARG A 609 16.04 24.79 -45.33
C ARG A 609 15.99 23.29 -45.05
N SER A 610 15.06 22.56 -45.69
CA SER A 610 15.33 21.20 -46.19
C SER A 610 14.19 20.71 -47.10
N PRO A 611 14.41 20.58 -48.43
CA PRO A 611 13.44 19.99 -49.37
C PRO A 611 13.08 18.53 -49.02
N LEU A 612 14.01 17.81 -48.37
CA LEU A 612 13.83 16.43 -47.91
C LEU A 612 12.79 16.32 -46.79
N VAL A 613 12.76 17.28 -45.85
CA VAL A 613 11.78 17.28 -44.74
C VAL A 613 10.38 17.65 -45.24
N LEU A 614 10.28 18.58 -46.20
CA LEU A 614 9.02 18.96 -46.86
C LEU A 614 8.40 17.81 -47.66
N SER A 615 9.21 17.06 -48.43
CA SER A 615 8.75 15.87 -49.15
C SER A 615 8.25 14.78 -48.20
N LEU A 616 8.91 14.60 -47.05
CA LEU A 616 8.54 13.60 -46.05
C LEU A 616 7.22 13.97 -45.36
N VAL A 617 7.03 15.23 -44.95
CA VAL A 617 5.79 15.68 -44.30
C VAL A 617 4.60 15.61 -45.25
N LEU A 618 4.78 15.93 -46.54
CA LEU A 618 3.72 15.75 -47.55
C LEU A 618 3.34 14.28 -47.73
N SER A 619 4.32 13.37 -47.70
CA SER A 619 4.07 11.93 -47.75
C SER A 619 3.25 11.46 -46.56
N VAL A 620 3.52 12.03 -45.38
CA VAL A 620 2.86 11.69 -44.12
C VAL A 620 1.48 12.34 -43.99
N GLN A 621 1.30 13.57 -44.46
CA GLN A 621 -0.02 14.22 -44.57
C GLN A 621 -0.93 13.45 -45.53
N SER A 622 -0.42 13.03 -46.69
CA SER A 622 -1.19 12.17 -47.60
C SER A 622 -1.56 10.83 -46.97
N PHE A 623 -0.68 10.25 -46.15
CA PHE A 623 -0.98 9.02 -45.41
C PHE A 623 -1.97 9.24 -44.25
N TRP A 624 -1.87 10.37 -43.53
CA TRP A 624 -2.79 10.71 -42.43
C TRP A 624 -4.20 10.99 -42.95
N ILE A 625 -4.32 11.67 -44.09
CA ILE A 625 -5.60 11.82 -44.81
C ILE A 625 -6.17 10.45 -45.21
N SER A 626 -5.30 9.51 -45.60
CA SER A 626 -5.69 8.13 -45.94
C SER A 626 -6.12 7.32 -44.70
N CYS A 627 -5.45 7.51 -43.56
CA CYS A 627 -5.78 6.88 -42.28
C CYS A 627 -7.04 7.49 -41.62
N GLN A 628 -7.26 8.79 -41.72
CA GLN A 628 -8.52 9.44 -41.32
C GLN A 628 -9.69 8.86 -42.12
N TYR A 629 -9.50 8.67 -43.43
CA TYR A 629 -10.46 7.98 -44.28
C TYR A 629 -10.75 6.54 -43.81
N LEU A 630 -9.74 5.79 -43.36
CA LEU A 630 -9.92 4.43 -42.84
C LEU A 630 -10.63 4.40 -41.47
N CYS A 631 -10.32 5.32 -40.54
CA CYS A 631 -11.03 5.44 -39.27
C CYS A 631 -12.49 5.87 -39.45
N SER A 632 -12.81 6.70 -40.45
CA SER A 632 -14.20 7.07 -40.77
C SER A 632 -15.01 5.94 -41.40
N ILE A 633 -14.37 4.88 -41.90
CA ILE A 633 -15.03 3.71 -42.52
C ILE A 633 -15.28 2.58 -41.49
N THR A 634 -14.76 2.69 -40.27
CA THR A 634 -14.90 1.67 -39.21
C THR A 634 -15.70 2.10 -37.97
N VAL A 635 -16.44 3.21 -38.04
CA VAL A 635 -17.49 3.57 -37.06
C VAL A 635 -18.83 3.00 -37.50
#